data_AF-A0A838NFR8-F1
#
_entry.id   AF-A0A838NFR8-F1
#
_cell.length_a   1.000
_cell.length_b   1.000
_cell.length_c   1.000
_cell.angle_alpha   90.00
_cell.angle_beta   90.00
_cell.angle_gamma   90.00
#
_symmetry.space_group_name_H-M   'P 1'
#
loop_
_entity.id
_entity.type
_entity.pdbx_description
1 polymer ?
#
loop_
_entity_poly.entity_id
_entity_poly.type
_entity_poly.pdbx_seq_one_letter_code
_entity_poly.pdbx_strand_id
1 'polypeptide(L)'
;MGRHWILKTEPSEYAFSDLVRDGRTRWEGISNAVALKHLRSMLEGDDALIYHTGKEKSLIGLARVVSAPYPDPSGKDPRLVVVDIQAGKALPRQVSLAEIKADPAFQDLGLVRLPRLSVVPVGPEQWTRLLKMAGV
;
A
#
# COMPACT_ATOMS: atom_id res chain seq x y z
N MET A 1 -15.10 -9.98 5.14
CA MET A 1 -14.44 -9.14 4.11
C MET A 1 -13.14 -8.63 4.70
N GLY A 2 -12.02 -8.81 4.00
CA GLY A 2 -10.72 -8.27 4.42
C GLY A 2 -10.70 -6.75 4.35
N ARG A 3 -9.69 -6.13 4.97
CA ARG A 3 -9.45 -4.70 4.84
C ARG A 3 -8.65 -4.43 3.57
N HIS A 4 -8.70 -3.19 3.11
CA HIS A 4 -8.02 -2.76 1.90
C HIS A 4 -7.01 -1.65 2.20
N TRP A 5 -5.87 -1.73 1.55
CA TRP A 5 -4.73 -0.85 1.82
C TRP A 5 -4.11 -0.30 0.55
N ILE A 6 -3.49 0.88 0.64
CA ILE A 6 -2.48 1.35 -0.31
C ILE A 6 -1.15 1.43 0.44
N LEU A 7 -0.15 0.78 -0.12
CA LEU A 7 1.22 0.77 0.39
C LEU A 7 2.11 1.54 -0.57
N LYS A 8 2.74 2.62 -0.08
CA LYS A 8 3.62 3.46 -0.89
C LYS A 8 5.06 2.94 -0.83
N THR A 9 5.71 2.91 -1.98
CA THR A 9 7.15 2.67 -2.10
C THR A 9 7.76 3.59 -3.15
N GLU A 10 9.01 3.98 -2.97
CA GLU A 10 9.77 4.71 -3.99
C GLU A 10 10.44 3.69 -4.93
N PRO A 11 10.23 3.75 -6.25
CA PRO A 11 10.78 2.76 -7.18
C PRO A 11 12.30 2.68 -7.19
N SER A 12 13.00 3.76 -6.82
CA SER A 12 14.46 3.75 -6.70
C SER A 12 14.98 2.99 -5.47
N GLU A 13 14.11 2.73 -4.49
CA GLU A 13 14.46 1.97 -3.27
C GLU A 13 13.94 0.52 -3.37
N TYR A 14 12.66 0.35 -3.71
CA TYR A 14 12.04 -0.96 -3.87
C TYR A 14 10.81 -0.86 -4.79
N ALA A 15 10.92 -1.27 -6.04
CA ALA A 15 9.83 -1.17 -7.00
C ALA A 15 8.86 -2.37 -6.90
N PHE A 16 7.66 -2.23 -7.47
CA PHE A 16 6.73 -3.37 -7.58
C PHE A 16 7.34 -4.56 -8.35
N SER A 17 8.21 -4.32 -9.33
CA SER A 17 8.93 -5.39 -10.03
C SER A 17 9.86 -6.18 -9.11
N ASP A 18 10.45 -5.54 -8.10
CA ASP A 18 11.26 -6.22 -7.10
C ASP A 18 10.37 -7.11 -6.22
N LEU A 19 9.21 -6.61 -5.80
CA LEU A 19 8.22 -7.41 -5.08
C LEU A 19 7.78 -8.64 -5.89
N VAL A 20 7.50 -8.46 -7.19
CA VAL A 20 7.13 -9.58 -8.09
C VAL A 20 8.25 -10.60 -8.21
N ARG A 21 9.50 -10.14 -8.37
CA ARG A 21 10.69 -11.01 -8.45
C ARG A 21 10.89 -11.79 -7.15
N ASP A 22 10.78 -11.12 -6.01
CA ASP A 22 11.03 -11.71 -4.70
C ASP A 22 9.84 -12.57 -4.23
N GLY A 23 8.65 -12.34 -4.80
CA GLY A 23 7.39 -13.03 -4.49
C GLY A 23 6.78 -12.61 -3.15
N ARG A 24 7.60 -12.41 -2.12
CA ARG A 24 7.22 -11.94 -0.79
C ARG A 24 8.31 -11.04 -0.23
N THR A 25 7.90 -10.02 0.52
CA THR A 25 8.83 -9.17 1.25
C THR A 25 8.27 -8.79 2.62
N ARG A 26 9.17 -8.35 3.50
CA ARG A 26 8.80 -7.68 4.75
C ARG A 26 8.57 -6.21 4.46
N TRP A 27 7.38 -5.70 4.75
CA TRP A 27 7.04 -4.29 4.58
C TRP A 27 7.59 -3.48 5.76
N GLU A 28 8.80 -2.96 5.59
CA GLU A 28 9.59 -2.27 6.61
C GLU A 28 9.88 -0.80 6.27
N GLY A 29 10.72 -0.13 7.07
CA GLY A 29 11.13 1.27 6.83
C GLY A 29 10.08 2.32 7.24
N ILE A 30 8.98 1.90 7.88
CA ILE A 30 7.88 2.77 8.26
C ILE A 30 8.11 3.35 9.66
N SER A 31 8.35 4.66 9.77
CA SER A 31 8.53 5.37 11.05
C SER A 31 7.38 6.31 11.43
N ASN A 32 6.47 6.60 10.49
CA ASN A 32 5.33 7.49 10.76
C ASN A 32 4.34 6.82 11.73
N ALA A 33 4.01 7.48 12.85
CA ALA A 33 3.17 6.93 13.91
C ALA A 33 1.76 6.50 13.44
N VAL A 34 1.16 7.23 12.49
CA VAL A 34 -0.16 6.88 11.92
C VAL A 34 -0.04 5.66 11.00
N ALA A 35 0.99 5.62 10.15
CA ALA A 35 1.26 4.46 9.30
C ALA A 35 1.55 3.19 10.14
N LEU A 36 2.31 3.35 11.22
CA LEU A 36 2.58 2.31 12.20
C LEU A 36 1.30 1.82 12.90
N LYS A 37 0.36 2.71 13.20
CA LYS A 37 -0.98 2.33 13.71
C LYS A 37 -1.76 1.53 12.67
N HIS A 38 -1.69 1.92 11.39
CA HIS A 38 -2.34 1.19 10.30
C HIS A 38 -1.74 -0.22 10.12
N LEU A 39 -0.41 -0.35 10.10
CA LEU A 39 0.26 -1.65 10.08
C LEU A 39 -0.20 -2.56 11.22
N ARG A 40 -0.27 -2.06 12.46
CA ARG A 40 -0.77 -2.85 13.62
C ARG A 40 -2.20 -3.36 13.46
N SER A 41 -2.97 -2.76 12.57
CA SER A 41 -4.37 -3.09 12.33
C SER A 41 -4.58 -3.92 11.06
N MET A 42 -3.51 -4.24 10.33
CA MET A 42 -3.60 -5.21 9.23
C MET A 42 -3.83 -6.61 9.77
N LEU A 43 -4.51 -7.40 8.96
CA LEU A 43 -4.72 -8.82 9.20
C LEU A 43 -4.15 -9.63 8.03
N GLU A 44 -3.75 -10.86 8.31
CA GLU A 44 -3.42 -11.80 7.26
C GLU A 44 -4.62 -11.99 6.33
N GLY A 45 -4.38 -11.89 5.03
CA GLY A 45 -5.40 -11.95 4.00
C GLY A 45 -6.03 -10.61 3.61
N ASP A 46 -5.63 -9.50 4.22
CA ASP A 46 -5.98 -8.16 3.73
C ASP A 46 -5.37 -7.91 2.35
N ASP A 47 -6.11 -7.20 1.49
CA ASP A 47 -5.66 -6.87 0.13
C ASP A 47 -5.01 -5.48 0.11
N ALA A 48 -4.01 -5.32 -0.75
CA ALA A 48 -3.25 -4.09 -0.88
C ALA A 48 -3.02 -3.71 -2.35
N LEU A 49 -2.98 -2.41 -2.61
CA LEU A 49 -2.45 -1.83 -3.84
C LEU A 49 -1.06 -1.26 -3.56
N ILE A 50 -0.11 -1.56 -4.43
CA ILE A 50 1.22 -0.96 -4.41
C ILE A 50 1.18 0.34 -5.21
N TYR A 51 1.57 1.42 -4.55
CA TYR A 51 1.65 2.76 -5.10
C TYR A 51 3.10 3.19 -5.22
N HIS A 52 3.55 3.49 -6.43
CA HIS A 52 4.82 4.17 -6.65
C HIS A 52 4.67 5.65 -6.29
N THR A 53 5.58 6.15 -5.45
CA THR A 53 5.70 7.57 -5.10
C THR A 53 6.95 8.19 -5.72
N GLY A 54 7.12 9.51 -5.54
CA GLY A 54 8.27 10.26 -6.04
C GLY A 54 8.10 10.71 -7.48
N LYS A 55 8.96 10.20 -8.37
CA LYS A 55 8.92 10.54 -9.81
C LYS A 55 7.73 9.88 -10.50
N GLU A 56 7.39 8.67 -10.07
CA GLU A 56 6.18 7.97 -10.47
C GLU A 56 5.12 8.17 -9.38
N LYS A 57 3.89 8.49 -9.75
CA LYS A 57 2.80 8.77 -8.79
C LYS A 57 1.55 8.01 -9.20
N SER A 58 1.61 6.68 -9.10
CA SER A 58 0.59 5.81 -9.65
C SER A 58 0.43 4.52 -8.85
N LEU A 59 -0.78 3.96 -8.87
CA LEU A 59 -1.02 2.57 -8.48
C LEU A 59 -0.51 1.65 -9.60
N ILE A 60 0.26 0.62 -9.24
CA ILE A 60 1.00 -0.22 -10.19
C ILE A 60 0.62 -1.69 -10.11
N GLY A 61 0.30 -2.19 -8.91
CA GLY A 61 0.09 -3.62 -8.70
C GLY A 61 -0.75 -3.95 -7.48
N LEU A 62 -1.23 -5.19 -7.44
CA LEU A 62 -1.89 -5.78 -6.28
C LEU A 62 -0.86 -6.50 -5.41
N ALA A 63 -1.15 -6.57 -4.12
CA ALA A 63 -0.43 -7.36 -3.14
C ALA A 63 -1.42 -7.88 -2.08
N ARG A 64 -0.97 -8.83 -1.26
CA ARG A 64 -1.76 -9.38 -0.16
C ARG A 64 -0.91 -9.45 1.10
N VAL A 65 -1.49 -9.10 2.24
CA VAL A 65 -0.85 -9.28 3.55
C VAL A 65 -0.84 -10.77 3.89
N VAL A 66 0.34 -11.31 4.22
CA VAL A 66 0.56 -12.76 4.46
C VAL A 66 1.16 -13.05 5.83
N SER A 67 1.05 -12.09 6.75
CA SER A 67 1.32 -12.29 8.17
C SER A 67 0.45 -11.37 9.03
N ALA A 68 0.24 -11.75 10.28
CA ALA A 68 -0.12 -10.77 11.31
C ALA A 68 1.01 -9.74 11.48
N PRO A 69 0.73 -8.53 12.02
CA PRO A 69 1.76 -7.56 12.35
C PRO A 69 2.68 -8.07 13.46
N TYR A 70 3.99 -7.87 13.30
CA TYR A 70 4.99 -8.31 14.27
C TYR A 70 6.08 -7.24 14.49
N PRO A 71 6.81 -7.26 15.63
CA PRO A 71 7.89 -6.30 15.89
C PRO A 71 8.96 -6.34 14.80
N ASP A 72 9.51 -5.17 14.44
CA ASP A 72 10.59 -5.08 13.46
C ASP A 72 11.83 -5.89 13.92
N PRO A 73 12.28 -6.90 13.13
CA PRO A 73 13.40 -7.76 13.51
C PRO A 73 14.75 -7.05 13.65
N SER A 74 14.90 -5.83 13.11
CA SER A 74 16.13 -5.05 13.27
C SER A 74 16.39 -4.66 14.72
N GLY A 75 15.36 -4.68 15.58
CA GLY A 75 15.48 -4.42 17.02
C GLY A 75 15.90 -2.99 17.39
N LYS A 76 16.00 -2.08 16.42
CA LYS A 76 16.50 -0.71 16.63
C LYS A 76 15.53 0.17 17.43
N ASP A 77 14.22 -0.05 17.23
CA ASP A 77 13.17 0.67 17.96
C ASP A 77 11.99 -0.30 18.21
N PRO A 78 11.64 -0.59 19.48
CA PRO A 78 10.58 -1.54 19.83
C PRO A 78 9.18 -1.08 19.41
N ARG A 79 9.03 0.18 18.98
CA ARG A 79 7.77 0.72 18.46
C ARG A 79 7.58 0.41 16.97
N LEU A 80 8.60 -0.06 16.27
CA LEU A 80 8.46 -0.43 14.87
C LEU A 80 7.74 -1.76 14.74
N VAL A 81 6.81 -1.80 13.81
CA VAL A 81 6.03 -2.97 13.44
C VAL A 81 6.15 -3.15 11.94
N VAL A 82 6.16 -4.39 11.52
CA VAL A 82 6.21 -4.81 10.12
C VAL A 82 5.11 -5.82 9.87
N VAL A 83 4.81 -6.03 8.59
CA VAL A 83 4.00 -7.15 8.10
C VAL A 83 4.73 -7.75 6.92
N ASP A 84 4.46 -8.99 6.59
CA ASP A 84 4.89 -9.55 5.32
C ASP A 84 3.79 -9.39 4.29
N ILE A 85 4.18 -9.02 3.06
CA ILE A 85 3.28 -8.95 1.92
C ILE A 85 3.78 -9.85 0.80
N GLN A 86 2.83 -10.40 0.05
CA GLN A 86 3.08 -11.19 -1.14
C GLN A 86 2.66 -10.42 -2.39
N ALA A 87 3.44 -10.55 -3.45
CA ALA A 87 3.13 -9.99 -4.75
C ALA A 87 1.82 -10.57 -5.30
N GLY A 88 0.94 -9.69 -5.76
CA GLY A 88 -0.19 -10.05 -6.61
C GLY A 88 0.13 -9.80 -8.09
N LYS A 89 -0.91 -9.52 -8.88
CA LYS A 89 -0.76 -9.19 -10.30
C LYS A 89 -0.45 -7.70 -10.47
N ALA A 90 0.30 -7.37 -11.52
CA ALA A 90 0.36 -5.99 -12.02
C ALA A 90 -1.05 -5.53 -12.42
N LEU A 91 -1.34 -4.24 -12.24
CA LEU A 91 -2.60 -3.67 -12.71
C LEU A 91 -2.60 -3.63 -14.25
N PRO A 92 -3.71 -4.00 -14.91
CA PRO A 92 -3.84 -3.88 -16.36
C PRO A 92 -3.57 -2.45 -16.86
N ARG A 93 -4.00 -1.46 -16.07
CA ARG A 93 -3.74 -0.04 -16.28
C ARG A 93 -3.25 0.60 -14.98
N GLN A 94 -2.15 1.34 -15.06
CA GLN A 94 -1.71 2.17 -13.94
C GLN A 94 -2.69 3.31 -13.71
N VAL A 95 -2.98 3.60 -12.44
CA VAL A 95 -3.89 4.70 -12.06
C VAL A 95 -3.09 5.80 -11.41
N SER A 96 -2.95 6.94 -12.08
CA SER A 96 -2.15 8.06 -11.58
C SER A 96 -2.83 8.81 -10.43
N LEU A 97 -2.03 9.48 -9.60
CA LEU A 97 -2.52 10.37 -8.55
C LEU A 97 -3.35 11.53 -9.14
N ALA A 98 -3.04 11.97 -10.36
CA ALA A 98 -3.81 12.99 -11.05
C ALA A 98 -5.24 12.52 -11.34
N GLU A 99 -5.39 11.29 -11.86
CA GLU A 99 -6.70 10.67 -12.08
C GLU A 99 -7.45 10.46 -10.76
N ILE A 100 -6.77 9.98 -9.72
CA ILE A 100 -7.37 9.80 -8.38
C ILE A 100 -7.84 11.14 -7.82
N LYS A 101 -7.07 12.23 -7.98
CA LYS A 101 -7.47 13.57 -7.51
C LYS A 101 -8.61 14.19 -8.31
N ALA A 102 -8.74 13.84 -9.59
CA ALA A 102 -9.79 14.36 -10.45
C ALA A 102 -11.17 13.76 -10.11
N ASP A 103 -11.20 12.61 -9.45
CA ASP A 103 -12.44 11.93 -9.09
C ASP A 103 -12.93 12.35 -7.69
N PRO A 104 -14.13 12.97 -7.57
CA PRO A 104 -14.67 13.43 -6.29
C PRO A 104 -14.79 12.33 -5.23
N ALA A 105 -14.90 11.06 -5.63
CA ALA A 105 -15.04 9.94 -4.71
C ALA A 105 -13.78 9.67 -3.85
N PHE A 106 -12.64 10.27 -4.18
CA PHE A 106 -11.39 10.11 -3.43
C PHE A 106 -10.95 11.38 -2.68
N GLN A 107 -11.79 12.41 -2.59
CA GLN A 107 -11.42 13.65 -1.89
C GLN A 107 -11.07 13.43 -0.41
N ASP A 108 -11.69 12.45 0.22
CA ASP A 108 -11.44 12.06 1.61
C ASP A 108 -10.37 10.96 1.76
N LEU A 109 -9.93 10.34 0.67
CA LEU A 109 -8.93 9.27 0.67
C LEU A 109 -7.59 9.77 1.25
N GLY A 110 -7.00 9.00 2.17
CA GLY A 110 -5.74 9.35 2.81
C GLY A 110 -4.58 9.57 1.84
N LEU A 111 -4.60 8.91 0.67
CA LEU A 111 -3.63 9.11 -0.41
C LEU A 111 -3.63 10.56 -0.92
N VAL A 112 -4.80 11.20 -0.98
CA VAL A 112 -5.00 12.58 -1.44
C VAL A 112 -4.77 13.57 -0.32
N ARG A 113 -5.34 13.32 0.87
CA ARG A 113 -5.32 14.26 2.00
C ARG A 113 -4.02 14.28 2.79
N LEU A 114 -3.29 13.16 2.82
CA LEU A 114 -2.11 12.96 3.66
C LEU A 114 -0.92 12.48 2.80
N PRO A 115 -0.26 13.37 2.04
CA PRO A 115 0.80 12.98 1.09
C PRO A 115 1.94 12.18 1.72
N ARG A 116 2.29 12.52 2.97
CA ARG A 116 3.36 11.88 3.75
C ARG A 116 2.98 10.54 4.41
N LEU A 117 1.71 10.13 4.34
CA LEU A 117 1.26 8.85 4.89
C LEU A 117 1.55 7.73 3.88
N SER A 118 2.36 6.75 4.26
CA SER A 118 2.83 5.65 3.40
C SER A 118 1.99 4.38 3.47
N VAL A 119 1.21 4.21 4.54
CA VAL A 119 0.27 3.09 4.71
C VAL A 119 -1.12 3.70 4.86
N VAL A 120 -1.97 3.50 3.85
CA VAL A 120 -3.24 4.21 3.72
C VAL A 120 -4.39 3.20 3.73
N PRO A 121 -5.35 3.28 4.67
CA PRO A 121 -6.55 2.47 4.61
C PRO A 121 -7.46 2.95 3.48
N VAL A 122 -8.17 2.03 2.84
CA VAL A 122 -9.08 2.30 1.73
C VAL A 122 -10.47 1.75 2.07
N GLY A 123 -11.50 2.58 1.95
CA GLY A 123 -12.88 2.14 2.12
C GLY A 123 -13.32 1.17 1.00
N PRO A 124 -14.32 0.30 1.23
CA PRO A 124 -14.74 -0.70 0.24
C PRO A 124 -15.23 -0.10 -1.09
N GLU A 125 -15.94 1.03 -1.03
CA GLU A 125 -16.42 1.73 -2.23
C GLU A 125 -15.26 2.33 -3.03
N GLN A 126 -14.32 2.98 -2.33
CA GLN A 126 -13.11 3.53 -2.94
C GLN A 126 -12.24 2.44 -3.54
N TRP A 127 -12.06 1.32 -2.84
CA TRP A 127 -11.32 0.17 -3.32
C TRP A 127 -11.89 -0.37 -4.63
N THR A 128 -13.19 -0.64 -4.65
CA THR A 128 -13.90 -1.11 -5.85
C THR A 128 -13.72 -0.15 -7.02
N ARG A 129 -13.78 1.16 -6.75
CA ARG A 129 -13.60 2.19 -7.76
C ARG A 129 -12.17 2.26 -8.29
N LEU A 130 -11.16 2.14 -7.42
CA LEU A 130 -9.74 2.07 -7.83
C LEU A 130 -9.47 0.85 -8.72
N LEU A 131 -10.02 -0.32 -8.36
CA LEU A 131 -9.90 -1.53 -9.18
C LEU A 131 -10.52 -1.32 -10.56
N LYS A 132 -11.73 -0.74 -10.63
CA LYS A 132 -12.38 -0.42 -11.90
C LYS A 132 -11.55 0.55 -12.75
N MET A 133 -10.96 1.58 -12.15
CA MET A 133 -10.07 2.52 -12.86
C MET A 133 -8.81 1.82 -13.39
N ALA A 134 -8.32 0.82 -12.66
CA ALA A 134 -7.18 0.01 -13.03
C ALA A 134 -7.50 -1.08 -14.08
N GLY A 135 -8.78 -1.25 -14.44
CA GLY A 135 -9.24 -2.26 -15.39
C GLY A 135 -9.30 -3.68 -14.81
N VAL A 136 -9.44 -3.81 -13.49
CA VAL A 136 -9.64 -5.07 -12.77
C VAL A 136 -11.12 -5.34 -12.55
#